data_AF-W4F9Y6-F1
#
_entry.id   AF-W4F9Y6-F1
#
_cell.length_a   1.000
_cell.length_b   1.000
_cell.length_c   1.000
_cell.angle_alpha   90.00
_cell.angle_beta   90.00
_cell.angle_gamma   90.00
#
_symmetry.space_group_name_H-M   'P 1'
#
loop_
_entity.id
_entity.type
_entity.pdbx_description
1 polymer ?
#
loop_
_entity_poly.entity_id
_entity_poly.type
_entity_poly.pdbx_seq_one_letter_code
_entity_poly.pdbx_strand_id
1 'polypeptide(L)'
;MKPTGIQHRPRPFIAQKLQAVVTAQATGVREAARELGYAERSVRLWVQEQSKLASFEGSKTRKKNTGNRGAKPILRAAHALVTYTKDLRRHELAVTH
;
A
#
# COMPACT_ATOMS: atom_id res chain seq x y z
N MET A 1 13.36 -7.96 -23.58
CA MET A 1 12.54 -7.02 -22.80
C MET A 1 12.79 -7.28 -21.32
N LYS A 2 13.31 -6.31 -20.56
CA LYS A 2 13.50 -6.48 -19.10
C LYS A 2 12.13 -6.36 -18.42
N PRO A 3 11.75 -7.26 -17.49
CA PRO A 3 10.49 -7.11 -16.76
C PRO A 3 10.58 -5.84 -15.91
N THR A 4 9.69 -4.88 -16.17
CA THR A 4 9.54 -3.69 -15.35
C THR A 4 9.08 -4.15 -13.97
N GLY A 5 9.98 -4.11 -12.99
CA GLY A 5 9.66 -4.46 -11.60
C GLY A 5 8.42 -3.70 -11.12
N ILE A 6 7.65 -4.30 -10.21
CA ILE A 6 6.48 -3.66 -9.60
C ILE A 6 6.92 -2.34 -8.97
N GLN A 7 6.63 -1.22 -9.63
CA GLN A 7 6.91 0.09 -9.09
C GLN A 7 5.90 0.35 -7.98
N HIS A 8 6.36 0.24 -6.72
CA HIS A 8 5.55 0.60 -5.58
C HIS A 8 5.22 2.09 -5.63
N ARG A 9 3.93 2.42 -5.78
CA ARG A 9 3.48 3.80 -5.64
C ARG A 9 3.82 4.28 -4.23
N PRO A 10 4.58 5.37 -4.08
CA PRO A 10 4.85 5.93 -2.75
C PRO A 10 3.51 6.29 -2.10
N ARG A 11 3.33 5.88 -0.85
CA ARG A 11 2.14 6.22 -0.06
C ARG A 11 2.45 7.50 0.71
N PRO A 12 1.89 8.65 0.32
CA PRO A 12 2.20 9.91 0.99
C PRO A 12 1.67 9.93 2.41
N PHE A 13 2.46 10.50 3.32
CA PHE A 13 2.06 10.77 4.68
C PHE A 13 0.97 11.84 4.72
N ILE A 14 0.24 11.92 5.83
CA ILE A 14 -0.88 12.88 5.96
C ILE A 14 -0.39 14.32 5.88
N ALA A 15 0.77 14.63 6.46
CA ALA A 15 1.42 15.92 6.29
C ALA A 15 1.68 16.28 4.82
N GLN A 16 2.13 15.33 4.00
CA GLN A 16 2.35 15.53 2.57
C GLN A 16 1.03 15.75 1.80
N LYS A 17 -0.03 15.04 2.19
CA LYS A 17 -1.38 15.26 1.62
C LYS A 17 -1.90 16.64 1.99
N LEU A 18 -1.73 17.08 3.23
CA LEU A 18 -2.16 18.39 3.69
C LEU A 18 -1.38 19.50 2.98
N GLN A 19 -0.06 19.34 2.82
CA GLN A 19 0.76 20.26 2.03
C GLN A 19 0.23 20.36 0.59
N ALA A 20 -0.07 19.22 -0.05
CA ALA A 20 -0.63 19.22 -1.40
C ALA A 20 -1.99 19.93 -1.50
N VAL A 21 -2.82 19.84 -0.46
CA VAL A 21 -4.10 20.57 -0.39
C VAL A 21 -3.86 22.07 -0.24
N VAL A 22 -2.95 22.49 0.64
CA VAL A 22 -2.61 23.91 0.83
C VAL A 22 -2.05 24.51 -0.47
N THR A 23 -1.12 23.82 -1.12
CA THR A 23 -0.59 24.25 -2.43
C THR A 23 -1.69 24.31 -3.48
N ALA A 24 -2.57 23.31 -3.55
CA ALA A 24 -3.67 23.29 -4.52
C ALA A 24 -4.71 24.40 -4.30
N GLN A 25 -4.91 24.85 -3.05
CA GLN A 25 -5.76 26.00 -2.76
C GLN A 25 -5.13 27.32 -3.21
N ALA A 26 -3.80 27.43 -3.17
CA ALA A 26 -3.07 28.63 -3.57
C ALA A 26 -2.87 28.74 -5.09
N THR A 27 -2.51 27.64 -5.76
CA THR A 27 -2.08 27.65 -7.18
C THR A 27 -3.02 26.87 -8.11
N GLY A 28 -3.95 26.10 -7.55
CA GLY A 28 -4.82 25.19 -8.30
C GLY A 28 -4.29 23.76 -8.37
N VAL A 29 -5.21 22.82 -8.57
CA VAL A 29 -4.94 21.37 -8.50
C VAL A 29 -3.88 20.90 -9.49
N ARG A 30 -3.89 21.44 -10.72
CA ARG A 30 -2.99 21.02 -11.80
C ARG A 30 -1.55 21.46 -11.55
N GLU A 31 -1.36 22.69 -11.08
CA GLU A 31 -0.03 23.22 -10.77
C GLU A 31 0.54 22.57 -9.51
N ALA A 32 -0.27 22.41 -8.46
CA ALA A 32 0.14 21.66 -7.26
C ALA A 32 0.54 20.20 -7.57
N ALA A 33 -0.17 19.54 -8.50
CA ALA A 33 0.18 18.19 -8.94
C ALA A 33 1.53 18.14 -9.67
N ARG A 34 1.83 19.14 -10.50
CA ARG A 34 3.12 19.27 -11.20
C ARG A 34 4.27 19.55 -10.25
N GLU A 35 4.09 20.52 -9.34
CA GLU A 35 5.12 20.93 -8.37
C GLU A 35 5.48 19.80 -7.41
N LEU A 36 4.49 19.02 -6.96
CA LEU A 36 4.68 17.97 -5.95
C LEU A 36 4.88 16.57 -6.58
N GLY A 37 4.81 16.45 -7.90
CA GLY A 37 4.99 15.18 -8.62
C GLY A 37 3.88 14.15 -8.34
N TYR A 38 2.68 14.59 -7.94
CA TYR A 38 1.54 13.71 -7.70
C TYR A 38 0.60 13.66 -8.90
N ALA A 39 -0.18 12.58 -9.02
CA ALA A 39 -1.24 12.53 -10.01
C ALA A 39 -2.32 13.57 -9.68
N GLU A 40 -2.78 14.33 -10.68
CA GLU A 40 -3.81 15.36 -10.49
C GLU A 40 -5.07 14.80 -9.82
N ARG A 41 -5.47 13.57 -10.18
CA ARG A 41 -6.60 12.87 -9.56
C ARG A 41 -6.42 12.68 -8.05
N SER A 42 -5.20 12.43 -7.59
CA SER A 42 -4.90 12.27 -6.16
C SER A 42 -5.01 13.59 -5.42
N VAL A 43 -4.46 14.67 -5.99
CA VAL A 43 -4.58 16.02 -5.40
C VAL A 43 -6.04 16.46 -5.34
N ARG A 44 -6.81 16.25 -6.42
CA ARG A 44 -8.26 16.55 -6.44
C ARG A 44 -9.02 15.79 -5.37
N LEU A 45 -8.72 14.50 -5.18
CA LEU A 45 -9.33 13.69 -4.13
C LEU A 45 -8.99 14.23 -2.73
N TRP A 46 -7.74 14.63 -2.48
CA TRP A 46 -7.34 15.18 -1.18
C TRP A 46 -8.00 16.53 -0.89
N VAL A 47 -8.18 17.37 -1.91
CA VAL A 47 -8.93 18.63 -1.78
C VAL A 47 -10.39 18.36 -1.41
N GLN A 48 -11.04 17.37 -2.04
CA GLN A 48 -12.41 16.97 -1.69
C GLN A 48 -12.51 16.40 -0.26
N GLU A 49 -11.49 15.67 0.19
CA GLU A 49 -11.41 15.05 1.51
C GLU A 49 -10.72 15.94 2.56
N GLN A 50 -10.52 17.24 2.28
CA GLN A 50 -9.75 18.14 3.14
C GLN A 50 -10.26 18.17 4.59
N SER A 51 -11.57 18.21 4.80
CA SER A 51 -12.18 18.20 6.14
C SER A 51 -11.82 16.93 6.92
N LYS A 52 -11.81 15.78 6.26
CA LYS A 52 -11.42 14.48 6.85
C LYS A 52 -9.93 14.38 7.10
N LEU A 53 -9.12 14.99 6.23
CA LEU A 53 -7.66 15.06 6.41
C LEU A 53 -7.27 16.00 7.56
N ALA A 54 -8.00 17.11 7.73
CA ALA A 54 -7.79 18.07 8.82
C ALA A 54 -8.28 17.53 10.16
N SER A 55 -9.40 16.80 10.17
CA SER A 55 -9.92 16.11 11.36
C SER A 55 -9.15 14.83 11.71
N PHE A 56 -8.09 14.51 10.96
CA PHE A 56 -7.24 13.37 11.27
C PHE A 56 -6.30 13.73 12.41
N GLU A 57 -6.77 13.51 13.64
CA GLU A 57 -5.94 13.67 14.85
C GLU A 57 -4.93 12.52 15.03
N GLY A 58 -5.18 11.41 14.33
CA GLY A 58 -4.33 10.22 14.33
C GLY A 58 -4.35 9.46 15.66
N SER A 59 -4.64 8.15 15.60
CA SER A 59 -4.15 7.26 16.65
C SER A 59 -2.61 7.31 16.61
N LYS A 60 -1.99 7.72 17.73
CA LYS A 60 -0.52 7.67 17.95
C LYS A 60 0.09 6.28 17.81
N THR A 61 -0.71 5.25 17.50
CA THR A 61 -0.20 3.98 17.05
C THR A 61 -0.20 3.95 15.54
N ARG A 62 0.99 4.04 14.95
CA ARG A 62 1.26 3.30 13.71
C ARG A 62 0.77 1.89 13.98
N LYS A 63 -0.42 1.50 13.50
CA LYS A 63 -0.84 0.10 13.56
C LYS A 63 0.25 -0.64 12.81
N LYS A 64 1.09 -1.38 13.55
CA LYS A 64 2.08 -2.30 13.00
C LYS A 64 1.30 -3.44 12.32
N ASN A 65 0.65 -3.14 11.20
CA ASN A 65 0.24 -4.16 10.24
C ASN A 65 1.42 -4.49 9.31
N THR A 66 2.65 -4.38 9.82
CA THR A 66 3.80 -5.08 9.25
C THR A 66 3.67 -6.53 9.70
N GLY A 67 2.84 -7.24 8.97
CA GLY A 67 2.49 -8.64 9.19
C GLY A 67 1.23 -8.93 8.39
N ASN A 68 1.17 -10.12 7.80
CA ASN A 68 0.18 -10.63 6.84
C ASN A 68 -1.31 -10.58 7.29
N ARG A 69 -1.68 -9.77 8.27
CA ARG A 69 -3.03 -9.63 8.82
C ARG A 69 -3.85 -8.70 7.93
N GLY A 70 -4.30 -9.24 6.80
CA GLY A 70 -5.25 -8.57 5.91
C GLY A 70 -5.09 -8.88 4.43
N ALA A 71 -4.00 -9.55 4.02
CA ALA A 71 -3.91 -10.09 2.68
C ALA A 71 -4.92 -11.23 2.55
N LYS A 72 -5.97 -11.04 1.75
CA LYS A 72 -6.83 -12.15 1.35
C LYS A 72 -5.97 -13.09 0.50
N PRO A 73 -5.79 -14.36 0.92
CA PRO A 73 -5.04 -15.29 0.09
C PRO A 73 -5.79 -15.47 -1.23
N ILE A 74 -5.07 -15.39 -2.35
CA ILE A 74 -5.64 -15.62 -3.69
C ILE A 74 -6.16 -17.06 -3.78
N LEU A 75 -5.47 -17.99 -3.12
CA LEU A 75 -5.84 -19.40 -3.02
C LEU A 75 -6.65 -19.65 -1.74
N ARG A 76 -7.87 -20.18 -1.89
CA ARG A 76 -8.79 -20.46 -0.77
C ARG A 76 -8.18 -21.40 0.29
N ALA A 77 -7.26 -22.29 -0.07
CA ALA A 77 -6.67 -23.29 0.82
C ALA A 77 -5.12 -23.28 0.81
N ALA A 78 -4.50 -22.10 0.74
CA ALA A 78 -3.04 -21.95 0.65
C ALA A 78 -2.28 -22.73 1.74
N HIS A 79 -2.81 -22.77 2.97
CA HIS A 79 -2.19 -23.50 4.08
C HIS A 79 -2.16 -25.01 3.84
N ALA A 80 -3.25 -25.60 3.33
CA ALA A 80 -3.33 -27.03 3.05
C ALA A 80 -2.34 -27.46 1.94
N LEU A 81 -2.17 -26.62 0.91
CA LEU A 81 -1.20 -26.88 -0.15
C LEU A 81 0.25 -26.85 0.37
N VAL A 82 0.56 -25.91 1.26
CA VAL A 82 1.89 -25.84 1.89
C VAL A 82 2.15 -27.05 2.78
N THR A 83 1.14 -27.53 3.51
CA THR A 83 1.25 -28.77 4.30
C THR A 83 1.50 -29.98 3.40
N TYR A 84 0.68 -30.16 2.36
CA TYR A 84 0.82 -31.27 1.41
C TYR A 84 2.20 -31.31 0.76
N THR A 85 2.70 -30.17 0.29
CA THR A 85 4.04 -30.09 -0.35
C THR A 85 5.19 -30.34 0.64
N LYS A 86 5.03 -29.97 1.91
CA LYS A 86 5.99 -30.30 2.96
C LYS A 86 5.98 -31.79 3.29
N ASP A 87 4.81 -32.39 3.37
CA ASP A 87 4.67 -33.81 3.67
C ASP A 87 5.23 -34.65 2.52
N LEU A 88 4.97 -34.28 1.26
CA LEU A 88 5.59 -34.91 0.09
C LEU A 88 7.13 -34.90 0.19
N ARG A 89 7.73 -33.75 0.52
CA ARG A 89 9.18 -33.63 0.70
C ARG A 89 9.72 -34.51 1.85
N ARG A 90 8.96 -34.66 2.95
CA ARG A 90 9.36 -35.55 4.04
C ARG A 90 9.30 -37.02 3.63
N HIS A 91 8.30 -37.40 2.83
CA HIS A 91 8.19 -38.76 2.30
C HIS A 91 9.31 -39.09 1.30
N GLU A 92 9.73 -38.13 0.48
CA GLU A 92 10.87 -38.28 -0.43
C GLU A 92 12.22 -38.42 0.30
N LEU A 93 12.41 -37.74 1.44
CA LEU A 93 13.62 -37.83 2.26
C LEU A 93 13.67 -39.07 3.17
N ALA A 94 12.54 -39.75 3.37
CA ALA A 94 12.47 -40.93 4.25
C ALA A 94 12.95 -42.23 3.59
N VAL A 95 13.37 -42.19 2.32
CA VAL A 95 13.94 -43.34 1.60
C VAL A 95 15.44 -43.14 1.41
N THR A 96 16.18 -43.27 2.51
CA THR A 96 17.57 -43.74 2.46
C THR A 96 17.61 -45.01 3.29
N HIS A 97 17.77 -46.13 2.57
CA HIS A 97 18.02 -47.47 3.10
C HIS A 97 19.17 -47.51 4.10
#